data_AF-A0A811KB13-F1
#
_entry.id   AF-A0A811KB13-F1
#
_cell.length_a   1.000
_cell.length_b   1.000
_cell.length_c   1.000
_cell.angle_alpha   90.00
_cell.angle_beta   90.00
_cell.angle_gamma   90.00
#
_symmetry.space_group_name_H-M   'P 1'
#
loop_
_entity.id
_entity.type
_entity.pdbx_description
1 polymer ?
#
loop_
_entity_poly.entity_id
_entity_poly.type
_entity_poly.pdbx_seq_one_letter_code
_entity_poly.pdbx_strand_id
1 'polypeptide(L)'
;MLVTLIADFDNFDNPIEVPVSKISVATIMIVKEWMLAHKEDGDMFKNETTSEWDSTLTESERAFFHKLSENELYELISAANFLDMPHLLDKACELVAGMVRGRSSEEIAQIFGLNSLAAAKRNTVDVENQWLGD
;
A
#
# COMPACT_ATOMS: atom_id res chain seq x y z
N MET A 1 -2.25 38.52 17.71
CA MET A 1 -2.33 37.80 16.42
C MET A 1 -1.80 36.37 16.49
N LEU A 2 -0.80 36.04 17.33
CA LEU A 2 -0.38 34.63 17.53
C LEU A 2 -1.27 33.82 18.51
N VAL A 3 -1.98 34.49 19.43
CA VAL A 3 -2.85 33.83 20.43
C VAL A 3 -4.10 33.22 19.80
N THR A 4 -4.55 33.71 18.65
CA THR A 4 -5.74 33.22 17.93
C THR A 4 -5.49 31.94 17.12
N LEU A 5 -4.24 31.59 16.81
CA LEU A 5 -3.91 30.36 16.06
C LEU A 5 -3.74 29.13 16.97
N ILE A 6 -3.57 29.33 18.27
CA ILE A 6 -3.38 28.24 19.24
C ILE A 6 -4.75 27.73 19.73
N ALA A 7 -5.78 28.59 19.75
CA ALA A 7 -7.13 28.24 20.21
C ALA A 7 -7.88 27.27 19.29
N ASP A 8 -7.46 27.12 18.03
CA ASP A 8 -8.09 26.20 17.07
C ASP A 8 -7.55 24.77 17.16
N PHE A 9 -6.46 24.53 17.91
CA PHE A 9 -5.91 23.19 18.14
C PHE A 9 -6.56 22.46 19.33
N ASP A 10 -7.23 23.17 20.24
CA ASP A 10 -7.86 22.58 21.42
C ASP A 10 -9.31 22.12 21.20
N ASN A 11 -9.84 22.26 19.98
CA ASN A 11 -11.23 21.94 19.68
C ASN A 11 -11.38 20.67 18.83
N PHE A 12 -10.94 19.52 19.39
CA PHE A 12 -11.05 18.20 18.77
C PHE A 12 -12.51 17.72 18.53
N ASP A 13 -13.51 18.42 19.10
CA ASP A 13 -14.94 18.11 18.93
C ASP A 13 -15.54 18.64 17.63
N ASN A 14 -14.86 19.55 16.93
CA ASN A 14 -15.27 19.99 15.59
C ASN A 14 -14.44 19.25 14.54
N PRO A 15 -15.05 18.44 13.66
CA PRO A 15 -14.31 17.74 12.63
C PRO A 15 -13.59 18.75 11.73
N ILE A 16 -12.27 18.69 11.71
CA ILE A 16 -11.46 19.46 10.76
C ILE A 16 -11.73 18.88 9.37
N GLU A 17 -12.35 19.67 8.49
CA GLU A 17 -12.59 19.28 7.10
C GLU A 17 -11.27 19.31 6.32
N VAL A 18 -10.59 18.17 6.27
CA VAL A 18 -9.39 18.00 5.44
C VAL A 18 -9.84 17.65 4.01
N PRO A 19 -9.49 18.44 2.99
CA PRO A 19 -9.88 18.16 1.61
C PRO A 19 -9.11 16.97 1.04
N VAL A 20 -9.68 15.77 1.19
CA VAL A 20 -9.20 14.52 0.57
C VAL A 20 -9.76 14.40 -0.86
N SER A 21 -9.31 15.26 -1.74
CA SER A 21 -9.79 15.31 -3.15
C SER A 21 -9.36 14.12 -4.01
N LYS A 22 -8.37 13.33 -3.55
CA LYS A 22 -7.77 12.23 -4.32
C LYS A 22 -8.20 10.84 -3.85
N ILE A 23 -8.91 10.72 -2.73
CA ILE A 23 -9.25 9.45 -2.11
C ILE A 23 -10.78 9.29 -2.11
N SER A 24 -11.27 8.11 -2.49
CA SER A 24 -12.70 7.82 -2.46
C SER A 24 -13.20 7.66 -1.01
N VAL A 25 -14.49 7.96 -0.78
CA VAL A 25 -15.13 7.76 0.53
C VAL A 25 -15.06 6.29 0.97
N ALA A 26 -15.14 5.36 0.01
CA ALA A 26 -15.03 3.93 0.28
C ALA A 26 -13.63 3.57 0.80
N THR A 27 -12.56 4.08 0.17
CA THR A 27 -11.19 3.85 0.60
C THR A 27 -10.94 4.43 2.00
N ILE A 28 -11.47 5.61 2.31
CA ILE A 28 -11.35 6.23 3.64
C ILE A 28 -12.04 5.37 4.71
N MET A 29 -13.19 4.76 4.42
CA MET A 29 -13.86 3.86 5.36
C MET A 29 -13.02 2.62 5.66
N ILE A 30 -12.35 2.06 4.65
CA ILE A 30 -11.41 0.93 4.81
C ILE A 30 -10.21 1.35 5.68
N VAL A 31 -9.64 2.53 5.42
CA VAL A 31 -8.54 3.10 6.24
C VAL A 31 -9.00 3.30 7.68
N LYS A 32 -10.22 3.79 7.91
CA LYS A 32 -10.77 3.97 9.25
C LYS A 32 -10.90 2.64 10.00
N GLU A 33 -11.35 1.58 9.33
CA GLU A 33 -11.42 0.24 9.91
C GLU A 33 -10.03 -0.25 10.33
N TRP A 34 -9.02 -0.03 9.49
CA TRP A 34 -7.63 -0.34 9.81
C TRP A 34 -7.11 0.43 11.04
N MET A 35 -7.33 1.75 11.09
CA MET A 35 -6.91 2.60 12.20
C MET A 35 -7.57 2.18 13.53
N LEU A 36 -8.84 1.77 13.49
CA LEU A 36 -9.54 1.30 14.71
C LEU A 36 -8.97 -0.03 15.20
N ALA A 37 -8.64 -0.94 14.29
CA ALA A 37 -8.06 -2.24 14.63
C ALA A 37 -6.64 -2.10 15.23
N HIS A 38 -5.84 -1.16 14.72
CA HIS A 38 -4.43 -0.98 15.14
C HIS A 38 -4.23 0.19 16.12
N LYS A 39 -5.31 0.67 16.75
CA LYS A 39 -5.25 1.80 17.69
C LYS A 39 -4.41 1.48 18.94
N GLU A 40 -4.40 0.23 19.36
CA GLU A 40 -3.73 -0.24 20.58
C GLU A 40 -2.32 -0.79 20.32
N ASP A 41 -1.93 -0.96 19.04
CA ASP A 41 -0.65 -1.56 18.65
C ASP A 41 0.57 -0.67 18.95
N GLY A 42 0.32 0.55 19.45
CA GLY A 42 1.34 1.50 19.83
C GLY A 42 2.06 2.11 18.63
N ASP A 43 2.93 3.07 18.90
CA ASP A 43 3.66 3.78 17.86
C ASP A 43 4.76 2.86 17.31
N MET A 44 4.45 2.15 16.22
CA MET A 44 5.36 1.24 15.52
C MET A 44 6.45 1.98 14.72
N PHE A 45 6.67 3.27 14.98
CA PHE A 45 7.80 4.08 14.50
C PHE A 45 9.18 3.63 15.06
N LYS A 46 9.30 2.39 15.54
CA LYS A 46 10.61 1.81 15.84
C LYS A 46 11.29 1.47 14.53
N ASN A 47 12.09 2.44 14.09
CA ASN A 47 13.18 2.38 13.13
C ASN A 47 14.29 1.37 13.49
N GLU A 48 13.94 0.18 13.99
CA GLU A 48 14.90 -0.91 14.05
C GLU A 48 14.98 -1.49 12.65
N THR A 49 16.16 -1.33 12.05
CA THR A 49 16.55 -1.92 10.77
C THR A 49 16.61 -3.44 10.94
N THR A 50 15.46 -4.08 11.14
CA THR A 50 15.37 -5.53 11.18
C THR A 50 15.41 -5.99 9.75
N SER A 51 16.63 -6.35 9.35
CA SER A 51 17.03 -6.80 8.01
C SER A 51 16.55 -8.23 7.73
N GLU A 52 15.35 -8.54 8.17
CA GLU A 52 14.65 -9.79 7.90
C GLU A 52 13.29 -9.36 7.39
N TRP A 53 13.10 -9.49 6.08
CA TRP A 53 11.81 -9.43 5.40
C TRP A 53 10.87 -10.55 5.87
N ASP A 54 11.04 -11.06 7.10
CA ASP A 54 10.35 -12.21 7.64
C ASP A 54 8.88 -11.84 7.90
N SER A 55 8.21 -11.99 6.77
CA SER A 55 6.84 -11.77 6.43
C SER A 55 5.95 -12.60 7.32
N THR A 56 5.27 -11.96 8.26
CA THR A 56 4.00 -12.49 8.72
C THR A 56 3.03 -11.34 8.97
N LEU A 57 2.27 -11.00 7.93
CA LEU A 57 0.88 -10.57 8.13
C LEU A 57 0.24 -11.50 9.17
N THR A 58 -0.27 -10.93 10.25
CA THR A 58 -1.10 -11.62 11.23
C THR A 58 -2.36 -12.15 10.56
N GLU A 59 -3.00 -13.14 11.19
CA GLU A 59 -4.23 -13.72 10.63
C GLU A 59 -5.35 -12.68 10.47
N SER A 60 -5.43 -11.70 11.38
CA SER A 60 -6.34 -10.57 11.30
C SER A 60 -6.05 -9.65 10.11
N GLU A 61 -4.79 -9.31 9.88
CA GLU A 61 -4.38 -8.49 8.73
C GLU A 61 -4.65 -9.23 7.42
N ARG A 62 -4.32 -10.52 7.33
CA ARG A 62 -4.65 -11.34 6.15
C ARG A 62 -6.14 -11.37 5.88
N ALA A 63 -6.96 -11.59 6.92
CA ALA A 63 -8.40 -11.60 6.78
C ALA A 63 -8.97 -10.23 6.37
N PHE A 64 -8.34 -9.14 6.79
CA PHE A 64 -8.68 -7.79 6.36
C PHE A 64 -8.38 -7.61 4.87
N PHE A 65 -7.16 -7.90 4.42
CA PHE A 65 -6.77 -7.73 3.03
C PHE A 65 -7.49 -8.69 2.07
N HIS A 66 -7.82 -9.92 2.50
CA HIS A 66 -8.54 -10.89 1.66
C HIS A 66 -10.00 -10.48 1.38
N LYS A 67 -10.58 -9.57 2.17
CA LYS A 67 -11.92 -9.03 1.89
C LYS A 67 -11.90 -7.97 0.78
N LEU A 68 -10.74 -7.37 0.52
CA LEU A 68 -10.58 -6.31 -0.46
C LEU A 68 -10.39 -6.89 -1.86
N SER A 69 -10.99 -6.23 -2.84
CA SER A 69 -10.66 -6.46 -4.24
C SER A 69 -9.29 -5.89 -4.60
N GLU A 70 -8.71 -6.34 -5.72
CA GLU A 70 -7.42 -5.82 -6.21
C GLU A 70 -7.45 -4.30 -6.42
N ASN A 71 -8.54 -3.75 -6.95
CA ASN A 71 -8.71 -2.31 -7.12
C ASN A 71 -8.74 -1.57 -5.77
N GLU A 72 -9.49 -2.09 -4.80
CA GLU A 72 -9.55 -1.49 -3.45
C GLU A 72 -8.19 -1.54 -2.75
N LEU A 73 -7.41 -2.61 -2.95
CA LEU A 73 -6.05 -2.72 -2.44
C LEU A 73 -5.12 -1.65 -3.04
N TYR A 74 -5.17 -1.41 -4.36
CA TYR A 74 -4.36 -0.37 -4.99
C TYR A 74 -4.76 1.04 -4.53
N GLU A 75 -6.06 1.30 -4.40
CA GLU A 75 -6.55 2.55 -3.83
C GLU A 75 -6.11 2.72 -2.37
N LEU A 76 -6.13 1.64 -1.58
CA LEU A 76 -5.68 1.63 -0.20
C LEU A 76 -4.18 1.95 -0.09
N ILE A 77 -3.34 1.38 -0.95
CA ILE A 77 -1.90 1.70 -1.01
C ILE A 77 -1.69 3.18 -1.34
N SER A 78 -2.43 3.71 -2.31
CA SER A 78 -2.36 5.14 -2.67
C SER A 78 -2.81 6.05 -1.53
N ALA A 79 -3.90 5.67 -0.85
CA ALA A 79 -4.42 6.38 0.32
C ALA A 79 -3.45 6.33 1.50
N ALA A 80 -2.84 5.17 1.77
CA ALA A 80 -1.84 5.01 2.82
C ALA A 80 -0.62 5.89 2.59
N ASN A 81 -0.16 5.98 1.33
CA ASN A 81 0.92 6.88 0.93
C ASN A 81 0.52 8.36 1.05
N PHE A 82 -0.72 8.73 0.75
CA PHE A 82 -1.19 10.12 0.88
C PHE A 82 -1.37 10.56 2.34
N LEU A 83 -1.82 9.65 3.21
CA LEU A 83 -2.08 9.89 4.63
C LEU A 83 -0.84 9.66 5.51
N ASP A 84 0.32 9.36 4.90
CA ASP A 84 1.60 9.09 5.57
C ASP A 84 1.50 8.00 6.66
N MET A 85 0.93 6.85 6.27
CA MET A 85 0.78 5.67 7.13
C MET A 85 1.78 4.57 6.73
N PRO A 86 3.05 4.63 7.18
CA PRO A 86 4.09 3.72 6.74
C PRO A 86 3.77 2.26 7.08
N HIS A 87 3.19 1.99 8.24
CA HIS A 87 2.86 0.62 8.66
C HIS A 87 1.82 -0.04 7.74
N LEU A 88 0.74 0.67 7.40
CA LEU A 88 -0.28 0.16 6.47
C LEU A 88 0.32 -0.01 5.06
N LEU A 89 1.16 0.92 4.63
CA LEU A 89 1.84 0.86 3.34
C LEU A 89 2.74 -0.37 3.23
N ASP A 90 3.56 -0.63 4.26
CA ASP A 90 4.47 -1.78 4.30
C ASP A 90 3.71 -3.10 4.26
N LYS A 91 2.63 -3.23 5.05
CA LYS A 91 1.80 -4.44 5.09
C LYS A 91 1.04 -4.69 3.77
N ALA A 92 0.52 -3.63 3.15
CA ALA A 92 -0.11 -3.75 1.84
C ALA A 92 0.91 -4.12 0.74
N CYS A 93 2.12 -3.54 0.78
CA CYS A 93 3.22 -3.89 -0.12
C CYS A 93 3.70 -5.34 0.08
N GLU A 94 3.73 -5.84 1.31
CA GLU A 94 4.07 -7.23 1.63
C GLU A 94 3.08 -8.20 0.97
N LEU A 95 1.78 -7.90 1.02
CA LEU A 95 0.74 -8.69 0.37
C LEU A 95 0.94 -8.74 -1.16
N VAL A 96 1.17 -7.57 -1.79
CA VAL A 96 1.42 -7.48 -3.24
C VAL A 96 2.70 -8.22 -3.62
N ALA A 97 3.77 -8.10 -2.81
CA ALA A 97 5.01 -8.84 -3.02
C ALA A 97 4.78 -10.36 -2.94
N GLY A 98 3.92 -10.82 -2.03
CA GLY A 98 3.47 -12.21 -1.95
C GLY A 98 2.72 -12.68 -3.19
N MET A 99 1.93 -11.82 -3.84
CA MET A 99 1.24 -12.14 -5.10
C MET A 99 2.21 -12.30 -6.26
N VAL A 100 3.32 -11.55 -6.26
CA VAL A 100 4.36 -11.57 -7.30
C VAL A 100 5.35 -12.73 -7.09
N ARG A 101 5.65 -13.07 -5.83
CA ARG A 101 6.64 -14.10 -5.50
C ARG A 101 6.22 -15.46 -6.05
N GLY A 102 7.08 -16.05 -6.88
CA GLY A 102 6.91 -17.40 -7.42
C GLY A 102 6.03 -17.50 -8.66
N ARG A 103 5.47 -16.39 -9.16
CA ARG A 103 4.75 -16.36 -10.44
C ARG A 103 5.69 -16.07 -11.60
N SER A 104 5.36 -16.56 -12.79
CA SER A 104 6.14 -16.25 -14.00
C SER A 104 5.90 -14.82 -14.47
N SER A 105 6.83 -14.29 -15.27
CA SER A 105 6.70 -12.94 -15.84
C SER A 105 5.41 -12.74 -16.66
N GLU A 106 4.92 -13.82 -17.28
CA GLU A 106 3.70 -13.86 -18.06
C GLU A 106 2.44 -13.81 -17.17
N GLU A 107 2.45 -14.55 -16.07
CA GLU A 107 1.36 -14.56 -15.10
C GLU A 107 1.23 -13.19 -14.42
N ILE A 108 2.36 -12.59 -14.04
CA ILE A 108 2.40 -11.22 -13.50
C ILE A 108 1.87 -10.23 -14.54
N ALA A 109 2.30 -10.34 -15.81
CA ALA A 109 1.78 -9.47 -16.86
C ALA A 109 0.26 -9.62 -17.07
N GLN A 110 -0.30 -10.82 -16.87
CA GLN A 110 -1.75 -11.01 -16.93
C GLN A 110 -2.47 -10.40 -15.73
N ILE A 111 -1.98 -10.63 -14.51
CA ILE A 111 -2.58 -10.11 -13.27
C ILE A 111 -2.62 -8.59 -13.27
N PHE A 112 -1.53 -7.94 -13.68
CA PHE A 112 -1.42 -6.48 -13.71
C PHE A 112 -1.90 -5.87 -15.05
N GLY A 113 -2.45 -6.66 -15.97
CA GLY A 113 -2.93 -6.18 -17.26
C GLY A 113 -1.84 -5.61 -18.20
N LEU A 114 -0.58 -5.96 -17.96
CA LEU A 114 0.61 -5.48 -18.68
C LEU A 114 0.92 -6.27 -19.96
N ASN A 115 -0.01 -7.12 -20.44
CA ASN A 115 0.18 -7.99 -21.60
C ASN A 115 0.67 -7.24 -22.87
N SER A 116 0.22 -6.00 -23.08
CA SER A 116 0.64 -5.16 -24.21
C SER A 116 2.08 -4.66 -24.10
N LEU A 117 2.60 -4.46 -22.89
CA LEU A 117 3.98 -4.04 -22.64
C LEU A 117 4.96 -5.23 -22.67
N ALA A 118 4.52 -6.42 -22.26
CA ALA A 118 5.32 -7.64 -22.29
C ALA A 118 5.67 -8.09 -23.72
N ALA A 119 4.73 -7.96 -24.66
CA ALA A 119 4.97 -8.28 -26.07
C ALA A 119 6.01 -7.34 -26.71
N ALA A 120 5.97 -6.04 -26.38
CA ALA A 120 6.92 -5.05 -26.93
C ALA A 120 8.33 -5.18 -26.33
N LYS A 121 8.45 -5.44 -25.01
CA LYS A 121 9.75 -5.63 -24.35
C LYS A 121 10.42 -6.97 -24.65
N ARG A 122 9.67 -8.04 -24.97
CA ARG A 122 10.27 -9.32 -25.39
C ARG A 122 11.18 -9.17 -26.61
N ASN A 123 10.73 -8.42 -27.60
CA ASN A 123 11.52 -8.15 -28.80
C ASN A 123 12.84 -7.43 -28.50
N THR A 124 12.91 -6.60 -27.46
CA THR A 124 14.15 -5.93 -27.07
C THR A 124 15.01 -6.80 -26.17
N VAL A 125 14.41 -7.55 -25.24
CA VAL A 125 15.14 -8.44 -24.32
C VAL A 125 15.73 -9.65 -25.05
N ASP A 126 15.08 -10.21 -26.07
CA ASP A 126 15.66 -11.28 -26.88
C ASP A 126 16.86 -10.77 -27.72
N VAL A 127 16.82 -9.51 -28.15
CA VAL A 127 17.96 -8.86 -28.84
C VAL A 127 19.07 -8.52 -27.84
N GLU A 128 18.70 -8.07 -26.64
CA GLU A 128 19.66 -7.77 -25.57
C GLU A 128 20.21 -9.02 -24.90
N ASN A 129 19.55 -10.17 -24.89
CA ASN A 129 20.09 -11.41 -24.29
C ASN A 129 20.87 -12.27 -25.29
N GLN A 130 20.99 -11.85 -26.56
CA GLN A 130 21.79 -12.54 -27.57
C GLN A 130 23.29 -12.64 -27.22
N TRP A 131 23.81 -11.81 -26.32
CA TRP A 131 25.21 -11.89 -25.87
C TRP A 131 25.45 -12.87 -24.70
N LEU A 132 24.40 -13.49 -24.14
CA LEU A 132 24.52 -14.52 -23.09
C LEU A 132 24.71 -15.95 -23.67
N GLY A 133 24.82 -16.07 -24.99
CA GLY A 133 25.14 -17.32 -25.69
C GLY A 133 26.58 -17.34 -26.22
N ASP A 134 27.51 -17.66 -25.33
CA ASP A 134 28.68 -18.56 -25.54
C ASP A 134 29.15 -19.07 -24.16
#